data_AF-A0A7G9YHI5-F1
#
_entry.id   AF-A0A7G9YHI5-F1
#
_cell.length_a   1.000
_cell.length_b   1.000
_cell.length_c   1.000
_cell.angle_alpha   90.00
_cell.angle_beta   90.00
_cell.angle_gamma   90.00
#
_symmetry.space_group_name_H-M   'P 1'
#
loop_
_entity.id
_entity.type
_entity.pdbx_description
1 polymer ?
#
loop_
_entity_poly.entity_id
_entity_poly.type
_entity_poly.pdbx_seq_one_letter_code
_entity_poly.pdbx_strand_id
1 'polypeptide(L)'
;MTTYLNLEVHYLFMSKSNMAYISSGKAKDIYETPDGNLLFEFTDRVTAFDGNKKAEYQEKGEITCRLAEYWFRILEAEGIFTHYMDCPTPTSMLVRRLDIIPAEVIRRNYAAGSLLRRYGAGEVGLPEGVEPEEGAPIPGGMTEFTTKGPPKNNLSKFVAFVIKSGQKQH
;
A
#
# COMPACT_ATOMS: atom_id res chain seq x y z
N MET A 1 -17.31 0.97 24.07
CA MET A 1 -18.06 0.18 23.07
C MET A 1 -19.10 1.00 22.32
N THR A 2 -19.81 1.92 22.98
CA THR A 2 -20.89 2.73 22.37
C THR A 2 -20.45 3.74 21.30
N THR A 3 -19.22 4.26 21.37
CA THR A 3 -18.72 5.28 20.43
C THR A 3 -18.44 4.74 19.02
N TYR A 4 -17.90 3.51 18.93
CA TYR A 4 -17.54 2.87 17.66
C TYR A 4 -18.78 2.44 16.87
N LEU A 5 -19.78 1.87 17.56
CA LEU A 5 -21.06 1.50 16.94
C LEU A 5 -21.77 2.73 16.32
N ASN A 6 -21.64 3.90 16.95
CA ASN A 6 -22.21 5.14 16.43
C ASN A 6 -21.45 5.69 15.22
N LEU A 7 -20.12 5.48 15.14
CA LEU A 7 -19.29 5.90 14.01
C LEU A 7 -19.53 5.02 12.77
N GLU A 8 -19.54 3.69 12.93
CA GLU A 8 -19.87 2.71 11.88
C GLU A 8 -21.21 3.04 11.21
N VAL A 9 -22.25 3.22 12.03
CA VAL A 9 -23.60 3.55 11.57
C VAL A 9 -23.64 4.95 10.92
N HIS A 10 -22.89 5.91 11.45
CA HIS A 10 -22.84 7.26 10.90
C HIS A 10 -22.28 7.27 9.46
N TYR A 11 -21.14 6.62 9.22
CA TYR A 11 -20.53 6.59 7.89
C TYR A 11 -21.32 5.75 6.89
N LEU A 12 -21.98 4.68 7.33
CA LEU A 12 -22.87 3.89 6.48
C LEU A 12 -24.02 4.75 5.90
N PHE A 13 -24.53 5.71 6.67
CA PHE A 13 -25.59 6.63 6.24
C PHE A 13 -25.07 7.92 5.59
N MET A 14 -23.77 8.18 5.65
CA MET A 14 -23.19 9.37 5.01
C MET A 14 -23.07 9.16 3.49
N SER A 15 -23.78 9.99 2.75
CA SER A 15 -23.60 10.07 1.30
C SER A 15 -22.18 10.56 0.96
N LYS A 16 -21.56 9.95 -0.05
CA LYS A 16 -20.30 10.43 -0.66
C LYS A 16 -20.38 11.89 -1.12
N SER A 17 -21.58 12.41 -1.41
CA SER A 17 -21.80 13.84 -1.74
C SER A 17 -21.41 14.79 -0.60
N ASN A 18 -21.33 14.30 0.63
CA ASN A 18 -20.97 15.08 1.81
C ASN A 18 -19.47 14.98 2.15
N MET A 19 -18.68 14.31 1.30
CA MET A 19 -17.25 14.13 1.46
C MET A 19 -16.49 14.87 0.37
N ALA A 20 -15.34 15.43 0.70
CA ALA A 20 -14.52 16.14 -0.28
C ALA A 20 -13.68 15.14 -1.08
N TYR A 21 -13.83 15.12 -2.41
CA TYR A 21 -12.99 14.28 -3.25
C TYR A 21 -11.55 14.81 -3.29
N ILE A 22 -10.58 13.95 -3.00
CA ILE A 22 -9.15 14.31 -2.90
C ILE A 22 -8.39 13.91 -4.17
N SER A 23 -8.49 12.64 -4.56
CA SER A 23 -7.74 12.13 -5.72
C SER A 23 -8.23 10.77 -6.18
N SER A 24 -7.90 10.44 -7.43
CA SER A 24 -8.07 9.10 -7.99
C SER A 24 -6.71 8.49 -8.29
N GLY A 25 -6.51 7.27 -7.78
CA GLY A 25 -5.37 6.43 -8.09
C GLY A 25 -5.76 5.25 -9.00
N LYS A 26 -4.74 4.44 -9.31
CA LYS A 26 -4.86 3.25 -10.17
C LYS A 26 -5.93 2.26 -9.70
N ALA A 27 -6.14 2.15 -8.39
CA ALA A 27 -7.02 1.14 -7.79
C ALA A 27 -7.97 1.69 -6.71
N LYS A 28 -7.85 2.97 -6.35
CA LYS A 28 -8.65 3.59 -5.28
C LYS A 28 -8.98 5.04 -5.60
N ASP A 29 -10.16 5.47 -5.20
CA ASP A 29 -10.51 6.89 -5.07
C ASP A 29 -10.47 7.29 -3.59
N ILE A 30 -10.01 8.50 -3.30
CA ILE A 30 -9.81 8.98 -1.93
C ILE A 30 -10.72 10.18 -1.70
N TYR A 31 -11.48 10.11 -0.61
CA TYR A 31 -12.36 11.17 -0.14
C TYR A 31 -11.94 11.57 1.28
N GLU A 32 -12.12 12.83 1.63
CA GLU A 32 -11.96 13.35 2.98
C GLU A 32 -13.32 13.46 3.66
N THR A 33 -13.39 12.94 4.88
CA THR A 33 -14.57 13.01 5.72
C THR A 33 -14.60 14.37 6.48
N PRO A 34 -15.77 14.81 6.97
CA PRO A 34 -15.90 16.09 7.69
C PRO A 34 -15.05 16.20 8.95
N ASP A 35 -14.68 15.07 9.56
CA ASP A 35 -13.82 14.98 10.74
C ASP A 35 -12.33 14.85 10.40
N GLY A 36 -11.94 15.00 9.11
CA GLY A 36 -10.54 15.06 8.66
C GLY A 36 -9.89 13.70 8.39
N ASN A 37 -10.62 12.60 8.58
CA ASN A 37 -10.22 11.26 8.20
C ASN A 37 -10.39 11.03 6.69
N LEU A 38 -10.01 9.85 6.21
CA LEU A 38 -10.07 9.50 4.80
C LEU A 38 -10.98 8.29 4.58
N LEU A 39 -11.81 8.36 3.55
CA LEU A 39 -12.52 7.22 3.00
C LEU A 39 -11.82 6.77 1.71
N PHE A 40 -11.32 5.54 1.70
CA PHE A 40 -10.76 4.89 0.53
C PHE A 40 -11.83 4.05 -0.16
N GLU A 41 -12.19 4.44 -1.37
CA GLU A 41 -13.06 3.64 -2.24
C GLU A 41 -12.21 2.73 -3.12
N PHE A 42 -12.30 1.43 -2.93
CA PHE A 42 -11.63 0.43 -3.75
C PHE A 42 -12.41 0.19 -5.03
N THR A 43 -11.71 0.32 -6.17
CA THR A 43 -12.36 0.28 -7.49
C THR A 43 -12.01 -0.97 -8.25
N ASP A 44 -12.90 -1.37 -9.17
CA ASP A 44 -12.71 -2.52 -10.06
C ASP A 44 -11.67 -2.27 -11.16
N ARG A 45 -11.08 -1.07 -11.18
CA ARG A 45 -10.03 -0.69 -12.12
C ARG A 45 -8.77 -1.53 -11.92
N VAL A 46 -8.30 -2.10 -13.00
CA VAL A 46 -7.04 -2.84 -13.10
C VAL A 46 -6.13 -2.11 -14.07
N THR A 47 -4.90 -1.84 -13.62
CA THR A 47 -3.87 -1.23 -14.46
C THR A 47 -2.64 -2.12 -14.52
N ALA A 48 -2.14 -2.42 -15.73
CA ALA A 48 -0.85 -3.05 -15.94
C ALA A 48 0.12 -2.10 -16.65
N PHE A 49 1.43 -2.40 -16.58
CA PHE A 49 2.50 -1.62 -17.22
C PHE A 49 2.43 -0.14 -16.88
N ASP A 50 2.47 0.18 -15.59
CA ASP A 50 2.41 1.54 -15.07
C ASP A 50 1.19 2.39 -15.40
N GLY A 51 0.11 1.81 -15.94
CA GLY A 51 -1.12 2.52 -16.29
C GLY A 51 -1.47 2.45 -17.77
N ASN A 52 -0.59 1.87 -18.60
CA ASN A 52 -0.77 1.80 -20.04
C ASN A 52 -1.90 0.86 -20.48
N LYS A 53 -2.19 -0.17 -19.69
CA LYS A 53 -3.35 -1.06 -19.93
C LYS A 53 -4.38 -0.83 -18.84
N LYS A 54 -5.59 -0.42 -19.22
CA LYS A 54 -6.74 -0.24 -18.32
C LYS A 54 -7.80 -1.28 -18.64
N ALA A 55 -8.30 -1.95 -17.61
CA ALA A 55 -9.43 -2.84 -17.65
C ALA A 55 -10.25 -2.67 -16.37
N GLU A 56 -11.44 -3.25 -16.35
CA GLU A 56 -12.24 -3.41 -15.13
C GLU A 56 -12.50 -4.89 -14.93
N TYR A 57 -12.40 -5.33 -13.68
CA TYR A 57 -12.74 -6.69 -13.29
C TYR A 57 -13.76 -6.59 -12.17
N GLN A 58 -14.97 -7.09 -12.43
CA GLN A 58 -16.08 -7.02 -11.49
C GLN A 58 -15.67 -7.60 -10.13
N GLU A 59 -16.09 -6.95 -9.05
CA GLU A 59 -15.84 -7.36 -7.65
C GLU A 59 -14.38 -7.26 -7.19
N LYS A 60 -13.44 -6.86 -8.05
CA LYS A 60 -12.03 -6.68 -7.64
C LYS A 60 -11.89 -5.65 -6.52
N GLY A 61 -12.67 -4.57 -6.56
CA GLY A 61 -12.71 -3.55 -5.51
C GLY A 61 -13.10 -4.15 -4.17
N GLU A 62 -14.19 -4.91 -4.13
CA GLU A 62 -14.67 -5.58 -2.92
C GLU A 62 -13.68 -6.61 -2.38
N ILE A 63 -13.17 -7.50 -3.25
CA ILE A 63 -12.20 -8.53 -2.86
C ILE A 63 -10.96 -7.87 -2.25
N THR A 64 -10.45 -6.79 -2.87
CA THR A 64 -9.24 -6.11 -2.37
C THR A 64 -9.49 -5.32 -1.09
N CYS A 65 -10.69 -4.77 -0.89
CA CYS A 65 -11.07 -4.12 0.36
C CYS A 65 -11.14 -5.12 1.51
N ARG A 66 -11.87 -6.23 1.33
CA ARG A 66 -11.99 -7.31 2.34
C ARG A 66 -10.65 -7.95 2.68
N LEU A 67 -9.79 -8.17 1.69
CA LEU A 67 -8.45 -8.70 1.93
C LEU A 67 -7.60 -7.73 2.75
N ALA A 68 -7.68 -6.43 2.45
CA ALA A 68 -6.98 -5.41 3.23
C ALA A 68 -7.49 -5.35 4.68
N GLU A 69 -8.81 -5.35 4.88
CA GLU A 69 -9.43 -5.44 6.22
C GLU A 69 -8.93 -6.64 7.01
N TYR A 70 -8.94 -7.83 6.40
CA TYR A 70 -8.47 -9.07 7.01
C TYR A 70 -7.03 -8.92 7.56
N TRP A 71 -6.12 -8.40 6.73
CA TRP A 71 -4.72 -8.21 7.14
C TRP A 71 -4.56 -7.12 8.20
N PHE A 72 -5.27 -5.99 8.09
CA PHE A 72 -5.21 -4.95 9.11
C PHE A 72 -5.69 -5.47 10.48
N ARG A 73 -6.76 -6.27 10.52
CA ARG A 73 -7.24 -6.88 11.76
C ARG A 73 -6.21 -7.82 12.40
N ILE A 74 -5.51 -8.60 11.59
CA ILE A 74 -4.41 -9.45 12.09
C ILE A 74 -3.28 -8.59 12.67
N LEU A 75 -2.86 -7.56 11.96
CA LEU A 75 -1.76 -6.68 12.41
C LEU A 75 -2.12 -5.98 13.73
N GLU A 76 -3.33 -5.44 13.85
CA GLU A 76 -3.82 -4.79 15.07
C GLU A 76 -3.93 -5.78 16.23
N ALA A 77 -4.34 -7.03 15.97
CA ALA A 77 -4.38 -8.09 17.00
C ALA A 77 -2.99 -8.45 17.53
N GLU A 78 -1.95 -8.31 16.70
CA GLU A 78 -0.54 -8.46 17.07
C GLU A 78 0.06 -7.16 17.67
N GLY A 79 -0.76 -6.12 17.89
CA GLY A 79 -0.32 -4.85 18.48
C GLY A 79 0.43 -3.92 17.52
N ILE A 80 0.38 -4.19 16.22
CA ILE A 80 0.96 -3.33 15.19
C ILE A 80 -0.06 -2.26 14.82
N PHE A 81 0.26 -1.01 15.12
CA PHE A 81 -0.62 0.13 14.82
C PHE A 81 -0.74 0.38 13.32
N THR A 82 -1.98 0.53 12.85
CA THR A 82 -2.32 0.78 11.45
C THR A 82 -3.23 2.00 11.32
N HIS A 83 -3.42 2.47 10.09
CA HIS A 83 -4.40 3.53 9.83
C HIS A 83 -5.85 3.03 9.78
N TYR A 84 -6.08 1.72 9.81
CA TYR A 84 -7.41 1.15 9.62
C TYR A 84 -8.34 1.55 10.77
N MET A 85 -9.58 1.89 10.43
CA MET A 85 -10.64 2.17 11.39
C MET A 85 -11.81 1.23 11.19
N ASP A 86 -12.35 1.15 9.97
CA ASP A 86 -13.54 0.37 9.67
C ASP A 86 -13.76 0.20 8.14
N CYS A 87 -14.70 -0.67 7.74
CA CYS A 87 -15.21 -0.84 6.37
C CYS A 87 -16.74 -0.58 6.31
N PRO A 88 -17.20 0.67 6.10
CA PRO A 88 -18.62 1.00 6.08
C PRO A 88 -19.41 0.29 4.95
N THR A 89 -18.73 -0.09 3.87
CA THR A 89 -19.31 -0.90 2.78
C THR A 89 -18.29 -1.94 2.31
N PRO A 90 -18.69 -2.96 1.52
CA PRO A 90 -17.76 -3.94 1.00
C PRO A 90 -16.62 -3.36 0.13
N THR A 91 -16.76 -2.13 -0.39
CA THR A 91 -15.77 -1.47 -1.26
C THR A 91 -15.14 -0.23 -0.63
N SER A 92 -15.51 0.15 0.59
CA SER A 92 -15.02 1.37 1.23
C SER A 92 -14.34 1.07 2.56
N MET A 93 -13.24 1.77 2.82
CA MET A 93 -12.47 1.65 4.05
C MET A 93 -12.23 3.03 4.65
N LEU A 94 -12.66 3.22 5.88
CA LEU A 94 -12.36 4.40 6.68
C LEU A 94 -10.98 4.24 7.31
N VAL A 95 -10.13 5.25 7.14
CA VAL A 95 -8.77 5.26 7.66
C VAL A 95 -8.39 6.59 8.28
N ARG A 96 -7.49 6.53 9.26
CA ARG A 96 -6.85 7.72 9.84
C ARG A 96 -5.97 8.39 8.78
N ARG A 97 -6.08 9.72 8.69
CA ARG A 97 -5.14 10.51 7.90
C ARG A 97 -3.74 10.44 8.52
N LEU A 98 -2.72 10.15 7.72
CA LEU A 98 -1.32 10.07 8.15
C LEU A 98 -0.42 10.92 7.24
N ASP A 99 0.68 11.40 7.81
CA ASP A 99 1.80 11.93 7.05
C ASP A 99 2.64 10.77 6.49
N ILE A 100 2.55 10.56 5.17
CA ILE A 100 3.20 9.42 4.50
C ILE A 100 4.70 9.70 4.34
N ILE A 101 5.53 8.82 4.89
CA ILE A 101 6.95 8.74 4.54
C ILE A 101 7.02 8.22 3.09
N PRO A 102 7.66 8.95 2.14
CA PRO A 102 7.70 8.59 0.73
C PRO A 102 8.70 7.45 0.43
N ALA A 103 8.61 6.36 1.19
CA ALA A 103 9.36 5.13 1.03
C ALA A 103 8.37 3.96 0.89
N GLU A 104 8.71 3.00 0.04
CA GLU A 104 8.03 1.71 -0.05
C GLU A 104 8.90 0.67 0.67
N VAL A 105 8.29 -0.06 1.60
CA VAL A 105 8.94 -1.14 2.35
C VAL A 105 8.50 -2.46 1.74
N ILE A 106 9.44 -3.24 1.22
CA ILE A 106 9.17 -4.49 0.52
C ILE A 106 9.85 -5.63 1.27
N ARG A 107 9.06 -6.61 1.70
CA ARG A 107 9.56 -7.86 2.28
C ARG A 107 9.56 -8.95 1.22
N ARG A 108 10.68 -9.67 1.08
CA ARG A 108 10.88 -10.75 0.11
C ARG A 108 11.30 -12.02 0.83
N ASN A 109 10.49 -13.05 0.69
CA ASN A 109 10.84 -14.40 1.13
C ASN A 109 11.36 -15.27 -0.04
N TYR A 110 11.16 -14.80 -1.28
CA TYR A 110 11.60 -15.46 -2.51
C TYR A 110 12.19 -14.43 -3.48
N ALA A 111 13.17 -14.86 -4.28
CA ALA A 111 13.70 -14.07 -5.38
C ALA A 111 12.69 -14.03 -6.52
N ALA A 112 12.22 -12.83 -6.87
CA ALA A 112 11.17 -12.67 -7.87
C ALA A 112 11.13 -11.27 -8.47
N GLY A 113 10.68 -11.18 -9.72
CA GLY A 113 10.26 -9.94 -10.36
C GLY A 113 11.35 -8.86 -10.40
N SER A 114 11.07 -7.69 -9.80
CA SER A 114 11.99 -6.54 -9.89
C SER A 114 13.34 -6.77 -9.24
N LEU A 115 13.46 -7.69 -8.26
CA LEU A 115 14.75 -8.01 -7.64
C LEU A 115 15.67 -8.70 -8.66
N LEU A 116 15.21 -9.78 -9.29
CA LEU A 116 16.00 -10.55 -10.27
C LEU A 116 16.36 -9.72 -11.50
N ARG A 117 15.43 -8.87 -11.98
CA ARG A 117 15.72 -7.94 -13.08
C ARG A 117 16.86 -6.97 -12.73
N ARG A 118 16.83 -6.38 -11.53
CA ARG A 118 17.86 -5.43 -11.06
C ARG A 118 19.19 -6.14 -10.78
N TYR A 119 19.14 -7.36 -10.25
CA TYR A 119 20.33 -8.21 -10.07
C TYR A 119 21.00 -8.51 -11.41
N GLY A 120 20.23 -8.94 -12.42
CA GLY A 120 20.75 -9.19 -13.77
C GLY A 120 21.32 -7.95 -14.46
N ALA A 121 20.88 -6.74 -14.04
CA ALA A 121 21.45 -5.46 -14.48
C ALA A 121 22.67 -5.00 -13.66
N GLY A 122 23.08 -5.76 -12.62
CA GLY A 122 24.19 -5.41 -11.73
C GLY A 122 23.89 -4.25 -10.78
N GLU A 123 22.62 -3.90 -10.59
CA GLU A 123 22.20 -2.77 -9.73
C GLU A 123 22.12 -3.14 -8.24
N VAL A 124 21.92 -4.42 -7.94
CA VAL A 124 21.78 -4.97 -6.58
C VAL A 124 22.43 -6.35 -6.51
N GLY A 125 22.90 -6.73 -5.32
CA GLY A 125 23.29 -8.10 -5.00
C GLY A 125 22.11 -8.96 -4.56
N LEU A 126 22.32 -10.28 -4.53
CA LEU A 126 21.45 -11.22 -3.83
C LEU A 126 22.07 -11.60 -2.48
N PRO A 127 21.25 -11.95 -1.47
CA PRO A 127 21.77 -12.51 -0.24
C PRO A 127 22.60 -13.77 -0.50
N GLU A 128 23.57 -14.03 0.37
CA GLU A 128 24.44 -15.19 0.26
C GLU A 128 23.63 -16.50 0.22
N GLY A 129 23.99 -17.39 -0.70
CA GLY A 129 23.32 -18.69 -0.87
C GLY A 129 21.95 -18.64 -1.55
N VAL A 130 21.51 -17.48 -2.06
CA VAL A 130 20.28 -17.37 -2.86
C VAL A 130 20.60 -17.56 -4.33
N GLU A 131 19.96 -18.55 -4.95
CA GLU A 131 20.06 -18.76 -6.39
C GLU A 131 19.37 -17.63 -7.16
N PRO A 132 19.96 -17.13 -8.28
CA PRO A 132 19.39 -16.04 -9.07
C PRO A 132 18.28 -16.52 -10.01
N GLU A 133 17.31 -17.27 -9.49
CA GLU A 133 16.18 -17.84 -10.23
C GLU A 133 14.83 -17.44 -9.63
N GLU A 134 13.79 -17.37 -10.47
CA GLU A 134 12.44 -17.00 -10.05
C GLU A 134 11.89 -18.07 -9.08
N GLY A 135 11.50 -17.63 -7.90
CA GLY A 135 11.00 -18.51 -6.84
C GLY A 135 12.07 -19.11 -5.93
N ALA A 136 13.36 -18.78 -6.12
CA ALA A 136 14.40 -19.22 -5.18
C ALA A 136 14.10 -18.70 -3.77
N PRO A 137 14.14 -19.55 -2.72
CA PRO A 137 13.92 -19.11 -1.36
C PRO A 137 15.03 -18.16 -0.92
N ILE A 138 14.67 -17.15 -0.13
CA ILE A 138 15.61 -16.26 0.55
C ILE A 138 15.60 -16.64 2.04
N PRO A 139 16.60 -17.42 2.53
CA PRO A 139 16.65 -17.80 3.94
C PRO A 139 16.61 -16.58 4.85
N GLY A 140 15.70 -16.59 5.84
CA GLY A 140 15.51 -15.47 6.75
C GLY A 140 14.88 -14.22 6.13
N GLY A 141 14.60 -14.22 4.82
CA GLY A 141 13.98 -13.14 4.05
C GLY A 141 14.78 -11.84 3.96
N MET A 142 14.53 -11.06 2.90
CA MET A 142 15.16 -9.77 2.64
C MET A 142 14.14 -8.64 2.77
N THR A 143 14.52 -7.53 3.39
CA THR A 143 13.73 -6.29 3.37
C THR A 143 14.46 -5.26 2.53
N GLU A 144 13.78 -4.70 1.53
CA GLU A 144 14.30 -3.59 0.73
C GLU A 144 13.41 -2.35 0.87
N PHE A 145 14.05 -1.19 0.76
CA PHE A 145 13.38 0.09 0.71
C PHE A 145 13.53 0.67 -0.70
N THR A 146 12.45 1.20 -1.25
CA THR A 146 12.47 1.91 -2.54
C THR A 146 11.64 3.19 -2.47
N THR A 147 11.65 4.00 -3.52
CA THR A 147 10.79 5.18 -3.63
C THR A 147 9.72 4.97 -4.69
N LYS A 148 8.54 5.54 -4.45
CA LYS A 148 7.45 5.53 -5.43
C LYS A 148 7.73 6.52 -6.57
N GLY A 149 8.40 6.04 -7.62
CA GLY A 149 8.79 6.85 -8.76
C GLY A 149 9.86 7.91 -8.41
N PRO A 150 10.11 8.88 -9.31
CA PRO A 150 11.13 9.90 -9.10
C PRO A 150 10.74 10.87 -7.95
N PRO A 151 11.71 11.33 -7.12
CA PRO A 151 11.47 12.27 -6.04
C PRO A 151 10.83 13.58 -6.52
N LYS A 152 9.80 14.04 -5.81
CA LYS A 152 9.01 15.23 -6.20
C LYS A 152 9.23 16.45 -5.30
N ASN A 153 9.71 16.24 -4.08
CA ASN A 153 9.93 17.29 -3.07
C ASN A 153 11.18 17.01 -2.22
N ASN A 154 11.57 17.94 -1.34
CA ASN A 154 12.79 17.82 -0.53
C ASN A 154 12.79 16.57 0.37
N LEU A 155 11.65 16.23 0.97
CA LEU A 155 11.54 15.01 1.80
C LEU A 155 11.78 13.75 0.97
N SER A 156 11.12 13.60 -0.18
CA SER A 156 11.33 12.45 -1.07
C SER A 156 12.74 12.39 -1.66
N LYS A 157 13.41 13.54 -1.88
CA LYS A 157 14.82 13.59 -2.30
C LYS A 157 15.73 13.09 -1.19
N PHE A 158 15.49 13.53 0.05
CA PHE A 158 16.24 13.08 1.21
C PHE A 158 16.04 11.59 1.47
N VAL A 159 14.80 11.09 1.44
CA VAL A 159 14.50 9.66 1.57
C VAL A 159 15.19 8.83 0.48
N ALA A 160 15.13 9.28 -0.79
CA ALA A 160 15.84 8.61 -1.88
C ALA A 160 17.35 8.57 -1.66
N PHE A 161 17.94 9.65 -1.12
CA PHE A 161 19.35 9.72 -0.77
C PHE A 161 19.72 8.74 0.35
N VAL A 162 18.90 8.66 1.41
CA VAL A 162 19.11 7.73 2.53
C VAL A 162 19.04 6.28 2.05
N ILE A 163 18.01 5.93 1.26
CA ILE A 163 17.85 4.58 0.70
C ILE A 163 19.09 4.19 -0.14
N LYS A 164 19.51 5.07 -1.07
CA LYS A 164 20.70 4.81 -1.91
C LYS A 164 21.99 4.70 -1.11
N SER A 165 22.15 5.52 -0.07
CA SER A 165 23.34 5.49 0.78
C SER A 165 23.41 4.21 1.61
N GLY A 166 22.26 3.70 2.09
CA GLY A 166 22.18 2.44 2.84
C GLY A 166 22.41 1.20 1.97
N GLN A 167 21.96 1.20 0.71
CA GLN A 167 22.19 0.06 -0.20
C GLN A 167 23.63 -0.08 -0.69
N LYS A 168 24.50 0.92 -0.48
CA LYS A 168 25.93 0.86 -0.84
C LYS A 168 26.82 0.25 0.25
N GLN A 169 26.27 -0.07 1.42
CA GLN A 169 27.04 -0.58 2.56
C GLN A 169 27.06 -2.12 2.66
N HIS A 170 26.49 -2.82 1.68
CA HIS A 170 26.50 -4.28 1.53
C HIS A 170 26.97 -4.63 0.11
#